data_AF-A0A2K2UBL6-F1
#
_entry.id   AF-A0A2K2UBL6-F1
#
_cell.length_a   1.000
_cell.length_b   1.000
_cell.length_c   1.000
_cell.angle_alpha   90.00
_cell.angle_beta   90.00
_cell.angle_gamma   90.00
#
_symmetry.space_group_name_H-M   'P 1'
#
loop_
_entity.id
_entity.type
_entity.pdbx_description
1 polymer ?
#
loop_
_entity_poly.entity_id
_entity_poly.type
_entity_poly.pdbx_seq_one_letter_code
_entity_poly.pdbx_strand_id
1 'polypeptide(L)' 'MTLRLTIERQAKGLSQTKLAQRADISPTILSRIVTGNTQIWPGWKERLARALDWEGDQDALFEEVDDEK' A
#
# COMPACT_ATOMS: atom_id res chain seq x y z
N MET A 1 1.29 6.14 13.71
CA MET A 1 1.37 4.82 13.04
C MET A 1 0.35 4.70 11.91
N THR A 2 0.77 5.00 10.68
CA THR A 2 0.10 4.63 9.43
C THR A 2 1.10 3.85 8.58
N LEU A 3 0.66 2.98 7.67
CA LEU A 3 1.60 2.36 6.73
C LEU A 3 2.12 3.40 5.74
N ARG A 4 3.42 3.33 5.40
CA ARG A 4 4.01 4.16 4.34
C ARG A 4 3.23 4.08 3.02
N LEU A 5 2.69 2.90 2.69
CA LEU A 5 1.79 2.67 1.57
C LEU A 5 0.62 3.68 1.52
N THR A 6 0.08 4.06 2.68
CA THR A 6 -1.02 5.02 2.78
C THR A 6 -0.56 6.42 2.41
N ILE A 7 0.60 6.83 2.89
CA ILE A 7 1.22 8.14 2.61
C ILE A 7 1.56 8.24 1.13
N GLU A 8 2.28 7.25 0.57
CA GLU A 8 2.68 7.24 -0.84
C GLU A 8 1.46 7.26 -1.78
N ARG A 9 0.43 6.48 -1.45
CA ARG A 9 -0.84 6.49 -2.18
C ARG A 9 -1.50 7.88 -2.15
N GLN A 10 -1.51 8.54 -0.99
CA GLN A 10 -2.10 9.87 -0.82
C GLN A 10 -1.29 10.95 -1.54
N ALA A 11 0.04 10.90 -1.48
CA ALA A 11 0.94 11.79 -2.22
C ALA A 11 0.69 11.72 -3.73
N LYS A 12 0.29 10.54 -4.23
CA LYS A 12 -0.09 10.31 -5.64
C LYS A 12 -1.57 10.60 -5.94
N GLY A 13 -2.35 11.11 -4.97
CA GLY A 13 -3.77 11.41 -5.15
C GLY A 13 -4.66 10.19 -5.42
N LEU A 14 -4.20 8.99 -5.07
CA LEU A 14 -4.93 7.75 -5.31
C LEU A 14 -5.85 7.45 -4.14
N SER A 15 -7.07 6.98 -4.39
CA SER A 15 -7.89 6.33 -3.35
C SER A 15 -7.41 4.89 -3.12
N GLN A 16 -7.80 4.25 -2.01
CA GLN A 16 -7.50 2.83 -1.82
C GLN A 16 -8.07 2.00 -2.99
N THR A 17 -9.32 2.24 -3.39
CA THR A 17 -9.92 1.54 -4.54
C THR A 17 -9.13 1.74 -5.83
N LYS A 18 -8.64 2.95 -6.12
CA LYS A 18 -7.82 3.21 -7.33
C LYS A 18 -6.48 2.48 -7.29
N LEU A 19 -5.81 2.45 -6.12
CA LEU A 19 -4.57 1.69 -5.95
C LEU A 19 -4.83 0.20 -6.12
N ALA A 20 -5.88 -0.33 -5.50
CA ALA A 20 -6.26 -1.74 -5.62
C ALA A 20 -6.51 -2.13 -7.08
N GLN A 21 -7.24 -1.31 -7.83
CA GLN A 21 -7.47 -1.51 -9.27
C GLN A 21 -6.15 -1.50 -10.07
N ARG A 22 -5.25 -0.54 -9.81
CA ARG A 22 -3.94 -0.48 -10.49
C ARG A 22 -3.04 -1.68 -10.17
N ALA A 23 -3.07 -2.15 -8.93
CA ALA A 23 -2.34 -3.32 -8.50
C ALA A 23 -3.04 -4.63 -8.91
N ASP A 24 -4.25 -4.56 -9.49
CA ASP A 24 -5.12 -5.70 -9.81
C ASP A 24 -5.36 -6.63 -8.59
N ILE A 25 -5.59 -6.01 -7.43
CA ILE A 25 -6.01 -6.69 -6.20
C ILE A 25 -7.40 -6.23 -5.77
N SER A 26 -8.10 -7.05 -4.99
CA SER A 26 -9.39 -6.64 -4.43
C SER A 26 -9.25 -5.44 -3.48
N PRO A 27 -10.12 -4.41 -3.56
CA PRO A 27 -10.14 -3.32 -2.58
C PRO A 27 -10.27 -3.80 -1.13
N THR A 28 -10.99 -4.91 -0.90
CA THR A 28 -11.12 -5.54 0.42
C THR A 28 -9.78 -6.07 0.94
N ILE A 29 -8.97 -6.66 0.06
CA ILE A 29 -7.62 -7.13 0.42
C ILE A 29 -6.74 -5.93 0.77
N LEU A 30 -6.74 -4.87 -0.04
CA LEU A 30 -5.97 -3.67 0.25
C LEU A 30 -6.38 -3.01 1.58
N SER A 31 -7.68 -2.96 1.88
CA SER A 31 -8.17 -2.43 3.16
C SER A 31 -7.67 -3.27 4.35
N ARG A 32 -7.66 -4.60 4.23
CA ARG A 32 -7.09 -5.49 5.27
C ARG A 32 -5.58 -5.30 5.43
N ILE A 33 -4.86 -5.08 4.33
CA ILE A 33 -3.42 -4.76 4.36
C ILE A 33 -3.19 -3.46 5.14
N VAL A 34 -3.89 -2.38 4.77
CA VAL A 34 -3.72 -1.06 5.40
C VAL A 34 -4.09 -1.06 6.88
N THR A 35 -5.05 -1.89 7.28
CA THR A 35 -5.50 -2.00 8.68
C THR A 35 -4.73 -3.05 9.49
N GLY A 36 -3.71 -3.71 8.92
CA GLY A 36 -2.90 -4.72 9.62
C GLY A 36 -3.58 -6.06 9.89
N ASN A 37 -4.75 -6.32 9.27
CA ASN A 37 -5.59 -7.48 9.55
C ASN A 37 -5.26 -8.72 8.70
N THR A 38 -4.14 -8.73 7.98
CA THR A 38 -3.79 -9.86 7.10
C THR A 38 -2.29 -9.99 6.84
N GLN A 39 -1.85 -11.22 6.62
CA GLN A 39 -0.50 -11.52 6.11
C GLN A 39 -0.35 -10.96 4.69
N ILE A 40 0.75 -10.24 4.44
CA ILE A 40 1.04 -9.66 3.13
C ILE A 40 1.99 -10.58 2.37
N TRP A 41 1.48 -11.20 1.31
CA TRP A 41 2.28 -12.08 0.46
C TRP A 41 3.23 -11.27 -0.45
N PRO A 42 4.43 -11.78 -0.75
CA PRO A 42 5.41 -11.08 -1.60
C PRO A 42 4.84 -10.61 -2.94
N GLY A 43 3.98 -11.42 -3.59
CA GLY A 43 3.34 -11.04 -4.85
C GLY A 43 2.42 -9.82 -4.72
N TRP A 44 1.78 -9.58 -3.58
CA TRP A 44 1.02 -8.35 -3.36
C TRP A 44 1.92 -7.15 -3.13
N LYS A 45 3.04 -7.34 -2.44
CA LYS A 45 4.04 -6.28 -2.23
C LYS A 45 4.56 -5.76 -3.56
N GLU A 46 4.93 -6.67 -4.47
CA GLU A 46 5.45 -6.33 -5.79
C GLU A 46 4.41 -5.56 -6.62
N ARG A 47 3.16 -6.04 -6.61
CA ARG A 47 2.06 -5.42 -7.37
C ARG A 47 1.72 -4.04 -6.85
N LEU A 48 1.72 -3.84 -5.53
CA LEU A 48 1.46 -2.55 -4.90
C LEU A 48 2.61 -1.56 -5.12
N ALA A 49 3.85 -2.01 -5.01
CA ALA A 49 5.03 -1.20 -5.33
C ALA A 49 4.99 -0.73 -6.79
N ARG A 50 4.73 -1.65 -7.74
CA ARG A 50 4.58 -1.32 -9.15
C ARG A 50 3.43 -0.34 -9.42
N ALA A 51 2.27 -0.55 -8.79
CA ALA A 51 1.10 0.32 -8.97
C ALA A 51 1.29 1.74 -8.41
N LEU A 52 2.25 1.90 -7.50
CA LEU A 52 2.69 3.17 -6.96
C LEU A 52 3.91 3.73 -7.69
N ASP A 53 4.44 3.10 -8.73
CA ASP A 53 5.73 3.49 -9.34
C ASP A 53 6.82 3.66 -8.25
N TRP A 54 6.87 2.73 -7.29
CA TRP A 54 7.82 2.74 -6.19
C TRP A 54 9.13 2.08 -6.61
N GLU A 55 10.23 2.83 -6.46
CA GLU A 55 11.58 2.38 -6.87
C GLU A 55 12.42 1.81 -5.72
N GLY A 56 11.97 1.97 -4.47
CA GLY A 56 12.66 1.48 -3.28
C GLY A 56 12.34 0.01 -2.95
N ASP A 57 12.77 -0.43 -1.78
CA ASP A 57 12.36 -1.73 -1.23
C ASP A 57 10.84 -1.78 -1.05
N GLN A 58 10.19 -2.80 -1.60
CA GLN A 58 8.76 -3.02 -1.46
C GLN A 58 8.35 -3.23 0.00
N ASP A 59 9.23 -3.79 0.84
CA ASP A 59 8.95 -4.02 2.25
C ASP A 59 8.81 -2.70 3.02
N ALA A 60 9.55 -1.66 2.61
CA ALA A 60 9.47 -0.34 3.19
C ALA A 60 8.08 0.32 3.05
N LEU A 61 7.27 -0.09 2.05
CA LEU A 61 5.88 0.40 1.92
C LEU A 61 4.98 -0.11 3.06
N PHE A 62 5.35 -1.22 3.71
CA PHE A 62 4.54 -1.86 4.73
C PHE A 62 5.07 -1.62 6.15
N GLU A 63 6.04 -0.72 6.30
CA GLU A 63 6.48 -0.23 7.59
C GLU A 63 5.47 0.76 8.17
N GLU A 64 5.24 0.67 9.48
CA GLU A 64 4.51 1.70 10.22
C GLU A 64 5.41 2.94 10.34
N VAL A 65 4.85 4.09 9.96
CA VAL A 65 5.50 5.39 10.11
C VAL A 65 4.59 6.31 10.91
N ASP A 66 5.19 7.27 11.60
CA ASP A 66 4.45 8.30 12.30
C ASP A 66 3.95 9.35 11.31
N ASP A 67 2.62 9.46 11.26
CA ASP A 67 1.94 10.53 10.53
C ASP A 67 1.85 11.70 11.51
N GLU A 68 2.94 12.46 11.63
CA GLU A 68 2.93 13.75 12.33
C GLU A 68 2.02 14.69 11.51
N LYS A 69 0.75 14.74 11.90
CA LYS A 69 -0.26 15.64 11.32
C LYS A 69 0.06 17.11 11.52
#